data_AF-A0A2H0BIG5-F1
#
_entry.id   AF-A0A2H0BIG5-F1
#
_cell.length_a   1.000
_cell.length_b   1.000
_cell.length_c   1.000
_cell.angle_alpha   90.00
_cell.angle_beta   90.00
_cell.angle_gamma   90.00
#
_symmetry.space_group_name_H-M   'P 1'
#
loop_
_entity.id
_entity.type
_entity.pdbx_description
1 polymer ?
#
loop_
_entity_poly.entity_id
_entity_poly.type
_entity_poly.pdbx_seq_one_letter_code
_entity_poly.pdbx_strand_id
1 'polypeptide(L)' 'MAASLKESAKNSIRRKATSFQSAMSMLNFYVNRAGKNLKPERKKILEQAKIELRKLYNK' A
#
# COMPACT_ATOMS: atom_id res chain seq x y z
N MET A 1 3.12 -35.87 -9.96
CA MET A 1 3.15 -34.96 -8.80
C MET A 1 4.08 -33.81 -9.16
N ALA A 2 3.55 -32.59 -9.41
CA ALA A 2 4.27 -31.31 -9.67
C ALA A 2 3.58 -30.40 -10.71
N ALA A 3 2.40 -30.74 -11.25
CA ALA A 3 1.64 -29.82 -12.11
C ALA A 3 0.80 -28.80 -11.30
N SER A 4 0.62 -29.02 -10.00
CA SER A 4 -0.41 -28.36 -9.20
C SER A 4 0.00 -27.03 -8.56
N LEU A 5 1.21 -26.52 -8.84
CA LEU A 5 1.70 -25.27 -8.25
C LEU A 5 1.79 -24.10 -9.25
N LYS A 6 1.62 -24.36 -10.55
CA LYS A 6 1.77 -23.32 -11.59
C LYS A 6 0.48 -22.55 -11.88
N GLU A 7 -0.68 -23.06 -11.46
CA GLU A 7 -1.98 -22.39 -11.63
C GLU A 7 -2.41 -21.55 -10.43
N SER A 8 -2.00 -21.89 -9.20
CA SER A 8 -2.35 -21.10 -8.01
C SER A 8 -1.72 -19.71 -7.99
N ALA A 9 -0.64 -19.48 -8.74
CA ALA A 9 -0.02 -18.16 -8.87
C ALA A 9 -0.67 -17.28 -9.96
N LYS A 10 -1.45 -17.86 -10.89
CA LYS A 10 -2.05 -17.13 -12.01
C LYS A 10 -3.40 -16.49 -11.68
N ASN A 11 -4.06 -16.91 -10.59
CA ASN A 11 -5.41 -16.50 -10.21
C ASN A 11 -5.49 -15.61 -8.96
N SER A 12 -4.42 -14.93 -8.57
CA SER A 12 -4.48 -13.95 -7.48
C SER A 12 -5.16 -12.63 -7.91
N ILE A 13 -6.27 -12.74 -8.64
CA ILE A 13 -7.30 -11.72 -8.88
C ILE A 13 -8.04 -11.41 -7.56
N ARG A 14 -7.79 -12.19 -6.49
CA ARG A 14 -8.39 -12.05 -5.16
C ARG A 14 -7.64 -11.12 -4.20
N ARG A 15 -6.89 -10.12 -4.68
CA ARG A 15 -6.54 -8.98 -3.83
C ARG A 15 -7.75 -8.05 -3.78
N LYS A 16 -8.64 -8.28 -2.80
CA LYS A 16 -9.88 -7.51 -2.53
C LYS A 16 -9.67 -6.00 -2.36
N ALA A 17 -8.44 -5.54 -2.23
CA ALA A 17 -8.05 -4.14 -2.39
C ALA A 17 -6.85 -4.11 -3.34
N THR A 18 -6.84 -3.17 -4.30
CA THR A 18 -5.64 -2.95 -5.12
C THR A 18 -4.47 -2.69 -4.19
N SER A 19 -3.27 -3.18 -4.53
CA SER A 19 -2.08 -2.99 -3.69
C SER A 19 -1.87 -1.50 -3.32
N PHE A 20 -2.32 -0.60 -4.20
CA PHE A 20 -2.46 0.84 -3.95
C PHE A 20 -3.39 1.19 -2.79
N GLN A 21 -4.65 0.74 -2.83
CA GLN A 21 -5.64 1.03 -1.79
C GLN A 21 -5.18 0.51 -0.42
N SER A 22 -4.54 -0.66 -0.38
CA SER A 22 -3.97 -1.20 0.86
C SER A 22 -2.85 -0.32 1.42
N ALA A 23 -1.91 0.10 0.56
CA ALA A 23 -0.79 0.96 0.95
C ALA A 23 -1.26 2.37 1.37
N MET A 24 -2.24 2.94 0.65
CA MET A 24 -2.84 4.24 0.95
C MET A 24 -3.58 4.23 2.30
N SER A 25 -4.34 3.16 2.58
CA SER A 25 -5.02 2.94 3.86
C SER A 25 -4.02 2.79 5.02
N MET A 26 -2.93 2.05 4.83
CA MET A 26 -1.85 1.96 5.83
C MET A 26 -1.23 3.33 6.14
N LEU A 27 -0.94 4.14 5.11
CA LEU A 27 -0.41 5.50 5.30
C LEU A 27 -1.37 6.38 6.09
N ASN A 28 -2.65 6.38 5.73
CA ASN A 28 -3.66 7.14 6.46
C ASN A 28 -3.80 6.63 7.90
N PHE A 29 -3.73 5.33 8.14
CA PHE A 29 -3.72 4.78 9.50
C PHE A 29 -2.54 5.30 10.33
N TYR A 30 -1.32 5.33 9.78
CA TYR A 30 -0.17 5.88 10.49
C TYR A 30 -0.31 7.37 10.78
N VAL A 31 -0.84 8.16 9.84
CA VAL A 31 -1.11 9.59 10.05
C VAL A 31 -2.15 9.78 11.16
N ASN A 32 -3.26 9.06 11.08
CA ASN A 32 -4.38 9.17 12.02
C ASN A 32 -3.98 8.68 13.43
N ARG A 33 -3.19 7.59 13.52
CA ARG A 33 -2.69 7.05 14.79
C ARG A 33 -1.65 7.95 15.43
N ALA A 34 -0.79 8.59 14.64
CA ALA A 34 0.21 9.52 15.17
C ALA A 34 -0.44 10.83 15.66
N GLY A 35 -1.54 11.25 15.03
CA GLY A 35 -2.34 12.40 15.47
C GLY A 35 -1.49 13.63 15.75
N LYS A 36 -1.57 14.14 16.99
CA LYS A 36 -0.84 15.33 17.45
C LYS A 36 0.65 15.08 17.75
N ASN A 37 1.08 13.82 17.86
CA ASN A 37 2.45 13.42 18.16
C ASN A 37 3.30 13.19 16.90
N LEU A 38 2.75 13.47 15.71
CA LEU A 38 3.47 13.31 14.46
C LEU A 38 4.49 14.43 14.30
N LYS A 39 5.78 14.08 14.44
CA LYS A 39 6.88 15.00 14.13
C LYS A 39 6.76 15.52 12.69
N PRO A 40 7.03 16.82 12.44
CA PRO A 40 6.88 17.42 11.11
C PRO A 40 7.75 16.73 10.04
N GLU A 41 8.90 16.18 10.43
CA GLU A 41 9.76 15.39 9.55
C GLU A 41 9.07 14.10 9.07
N ARG A 42 8.39 13.37 9.96
CA ARG A 42 7.63 12.18 9.58
C ARG A 42 6.43 12.53 8.70
N LYS A 43 5.79 13.68 8.93
CA LYS A 43 4.70 14.15 8.08
C LYS A 43 5.17 14.31 6.63
N LYS A 44 6.32 14.95 6.41
CA LYS A 44 6.92 15.09 5.08
C LYS A 44 7.21 13.73 4.42
N ILE A 45 7.76 12.77 5.16
CA ILE A 45 8.02 11.42 4.65
C ILE A 45 6.72 10.73 4.23
N LEU A 46 5.66 10.84 5.04
CA LEU A 46 4.35 10.24 4.74
C LEU A 46 3.67 10.91 3.53
N GLU A 47 3.80 12.22 3.36
CA GLU A 47 3.32 12.92 2.18
C GLU A 47 4.08 12.52 0.91
N GLN A 48 5.42 12.40 0.99
CA GLN A 48 6.23 11.92 -0.12
C GLN A 48 5.83 10.49 -0.52
N ALA A 49 5.65 9.60 0.46
CA ALA A 49 5.21 8.23 0.22
C ALA A 49 3.83 8.16 -0.48
N LYS A 50 2.89 9.07 -0.17
CA LYS A 50 1.61 9.16 -0.88
C LYS A 50 1.79 9.52 -2.35
N ILE A 51 2.69 10.46 -2.67
CA ILE A 51 2.98 10.89 -4.03
C ILE A 51 3.62 9.75 -4.82
N GLU A 52 4.62 9.08 -4.26
CA GLU A 52 5.31 7.96 -4.90
C GLU A 52 4.36 6.79 -5.14
N LEU A 53 3.49 6.46 -4.19
CA LEU A 53 2.44 5.45 -4.42
C LEU A 53 1.48 5.88 -5.53
N ARG A 54 1.05 7.14 -5.60
CA ARG A 54 0.21 7.59 -6.72
C ARG A 54 0.93 7.42 -8.06
N LYS A 55 2.21 7.79 -8.17
CA LYS A 55 2.99 7.61 -9.41
C LYS A 55 3.11 6.14 -9.81
N LEU A 56 3.37 5.25 -8.85
CA LEU A 56 3.56 3.82 -9.11
C LEU A 56 2.30 3.12 -9.61
N TYR A 57 1.12 3.57 -9.18
CA TYR A 57 -0.16 2.93 -9.50
C TYR A 57 -1.01 3.68 -10.53
N ASN A 58 -0.62 4.89 -10.92
CA ASN A 58 -1.30 5.68 -11.95
C ASN A 58 -0.68 5.44 -13.35
N LYS A 59 -0.27 4.19 -13.61
CA LYS A 59 0.28 3.71 -14.90
C LYS A 59 -0.63 2.62 -15.46
#